data_AF-A0A0D9V3Z6-F1
#
_entry.id   AF-A0A0D9V3Z6-F1
#
_cell.length_a   1.000
_cell.length_b   1.000
_cell.length_c   1.000
_cell.angle_alpha   90.00
_cell.angle_beta   90.00
_cell.angle_gamma   90.00
#
_symmetry.space_group_name_H-M   'P 1'
#
loop_
_entity.id
_entity.type
_entity.pdbx_description
1 polymer ?
#
loop_
_entity_poly.entity_id
_entity_poly.type
_entity_poly.pdbx_seq_one_letter_code
_entity_poly.pdbx_strand_id
1 'polypeptide(L)'
;MPLQTQYQYDDLIVYRGCFYMVTGDGLEHHDGTTLTERDEDGLPLFRKYLAESPDGKLMLIWREHSSDRCDSSDEDDIVGTNEDDNEDDDNATHNYHYDPESDPTIRFQAFVLDEHPEESKWREVHNFGGASIFIGRNSTMFFSSDIMLGLARDCIYFTDGSLSFLRYRKQLPRDIGMFDMKAKVVKPMASWEQHMKNWPLPIWITPLMK
;
A
#
# COMPACT_ATOMS: atom_id res chain seq x y z
N MET A 1 17.09 -25.85 -6.31
CA MET A 1 17.65 -24.83 -5.40
C MET A 1 16.52 -23.89 -5.05
N PRO A 2 16.22 -23.65 -3.78
CA PRO A 2 15.28 -22.59 -3.41
C PRO A 2 15.94 -21.26 -3.79
N LEU A 3 15.18 -20.37 -4.44
CA LEU A 3 15.61 -18.98 -4.63
C LEU A 3 15.80 -18.37 -3.24
N GLN A 4 17.02 -17.94 -2.95
CA GLN A 4 17.35 -17.20 -1.74
C GLN A 4 16.63 -15.85 -1.87
N THR A 5 15.51 -15.69 -1.16
CA THR A 5 14.67 -14.48 -1.19
C THR A 5 15.41 -13.35 -0.50
N GLN A 6 16.30 -12.68 -1.24
CA GLN A 6 17.03 -11.51 -0.77
C GLN A 6 16.32 -10.19 -1.10
N TYR A 7 15.19 -10.26 -1.81
CA TYR A 7 14.38 -9.10 -2.18
C TYR A 7 12.98 -9.21 -1.58
N GLN A 8 12.62 -8.21 -0.78
CA GLN A 8 11.25 -7.96 -0.37
C GLN A 8 10.58 -7.15 -1.49
N TYR A 9 9.55 -7.73 -2.10
CA TYR A 9 8.77 -7.08 -3.15
C TYR A 9 7.61 -6.31 -2.52
N ASP A 10 7.42 -5.06 -2.94
CA ASP A 10 6.31 -4.19 -2.51
C ASP A 10 5.04 -4.47 -3.32
N ASP A 11 5.16 -4.65 -4.65
CA ASP A 11 4.03 -4.94 -5.54
C ASP A 11 4.45 -5.65 -6.83
N LEU A 12 3.50 -6.29 -7.52
CA LEU A 12 3.69 -6.99 -8.80
C LEU A 12 2.48 -6.80 -9.71
N ILE A 13 2.73 -6.52 -11.00
CA ILE A 13 1.70 -6.43 -12.03
C ILE A 13 2.11 -7.15 -13.31
N VAL A 14 1.12 -7.69 -14.03
CA VAL A 14 1.28 -8.11 -15.43
C VAL A 14 0.85 -6.95 -16.30
N TYR A 15 1.80 -6.34 -17.01
CA TYR A 15 1.55 -5.22 -17.92
C TYR A 15 2.04 -5.59 -19.32
N ARG A 16 1.16 -5.50 -20.31
CA ARG A 16 1.42 -5.87 -21.71
C ARG A 16 2.04 -7.25 -21.92
N GLY A 17 1.68 -8.21 -21.07
CA GLY A 17 2.17 -9.59 -21.12
C GLY A 17 3.50 -9.83 -20.42
N CYS A 18 4.06 -8.81 -19.77
CA CYS A 18 5.30 -8.90 -19.02
C CYS A 18 5.08 -8.69 -17.51
N PHE A 19 5.91 -9.34 -16.69
CA PHE A 19 5.90 -9.15 -15.24
C PHE A 19 6.76 -7.96 -14.84
N TYR A 20 6.17 -7.05 -14.09
CA TYR A 20 6.84 -5.93 -13.43
C TYR A 20 6.73 -6.12 -11.93
N MET A 21 7.86 -5.98 -11.25
CA MET A 21 7.96 -6.10 -9.80
C MET A 21 8.61 -4.84 -9.27
N VAL A 22 8.14 -4.35 -8.13
CA VAL A 22 8.79 -3.23 -7.45
C VAL A 22 9.22 -3.69 -6.07
N THR A 23 10.45 -3.34 -5.70
CA THR A 23 11.06 -3.63 -4.40
C THR A 23 11.29 -2.33 -3.63
N GLY A 24 11.76 -2.47 -2.39
CA GLY A 24 12.28 -1.34 -1.62
C GLY A 24 13.33 -0.52 -2.38
N ASP A 25 14.12 -1.15 -3.24
CA ASP A 25 15.27 -0.55 -3.94
C ASP A 25 14.98 -0.06 -5.37
N GLY A 26 13.81 -0.38 -5.93
CA GLY A 26 13.42 0.08 -7.27
C GLY A 26 12.54 -0.90 -8.06
N LEU A 27 12.34 -0.62 -9.35
CA LEU A 27 11.55 -1.48 -10.24
C LEU A 27 12.44 -2.50 -10.94
N GLU A 28 12.03 -3.76 -10.92
CA GLU A 28 12.64 -4.85 -11.68
C GLU A 28 11.65 -5.40 -12.72
N HIS A 29 12.15 -5.65 -13.93
CA HIS A 29 11.44 -6.36 -14.99
C HIS A 29 12.02 -7.77 -15.15
N HIS A 30 11.21 -8.73 -15.64
CA HIS A 30 11.58 -10.15 -15.82
C HIS A 30 12.92 -10.37 -16.57
N ASP A 31 13.35 -9.43 -17.42
CA ASP A 31 14.63 -9.49 -18.12
C ASP A 31 15.84 -8.97 -17.30
N GLY A 32 15.67 -8.74 -16.00
CA GLY A 32 16.75 -8.35 -15.07
C GLY A 32 17.23 -6.91 -15.24
N THR A 33 16.51 -6.08 -16.01
CA THR A 33 16.81 -4.64 -16.13
C THR A 33 16.15 -3.92 -14.97
N THR A 34 16.97 -3.41 -14.04
CA THR A 34 16.52 -2.60 -12.92
C THR A 34 16.38 -1.15 -13.36
N LEU A 35 15.18 -0.59 -13.30
CA LEU A 35 14.99 0.85 -13.33
C LEU A 35 15.15 1.35 -11.89
N THR A 36 16.38 1.72 -11.53
CA THR A 36 16.71 2.20 -10.19
C THR A 36 16.29 3.65 -10.02
N GLU A 37 15.41 3.92 -9.06
CA GLU A 37 15.28 5.24 -8.44
C GLU A 37 15.91 5.10 -7.04
N ARG A 38 17.16 5.56 -6.91
CA ARG A 38 17.84 5.59 -5.61
C ARG A 38 17.55 6.93 -4.95
N ASP A 39 16.95 6.89 -3.76
CA ASP A 39 17.15 7.95 -2.78
C ASP A 39 18.55 7.79 -2.17
N GLU A 40 19.22 8.91 -1.86
CA GLU A 40 20.62 8.95 -1.43
C GLU A 40 20.88 8.21 -0.09
N ASP A 41 19.83 7.84 0.65
CA ASP A 41 19.92 7.36 2.04
C ASP A 41 19.58 5.86 2.24
N GLY A 42 19.29 5.09 1.18
CA GLY A 42 19.31 3.62 1.23
C GLY A 42 18.30 2.93 2.18
N LEU A 43 17.24 3.63 2.63
CA LEU A 43 16.11 3.03 3.34
C LEU A 43 14.84 3.17 2.49
N PRO A 44 13.99 2.12 2.36
CA PRO A 44 12.74 2.23 1.62
C PRO A 44 11.75 3.06 2.44
N LEU A 45 11.79 4.38 2.26
CA LEU A 45 10.90 5.35 2.92
C LEU A 45 9.44 5.23 2.45
N PHE A 46 9.22 4.62 1.28
CA PHE A 46 7.93 4.61 0.60
C PHE A 46 7.48 3.19 0.29
N ARG A 47 6.22 2.89 0.62
CA ARG A 47 5.53 1.74 0.01
C ARG A 47 5.24 2.06 -1.45
N LYS A 48 5.58 1.13 -2.33
CA LYS A 48 5.41 1.29 -3.77
C LYS A 48 4.29 0.41 -4.29
N TYR A 49 3.55 0.94 -5.26
CA TYR A 49 2.41 0.28 -5.87
C TYR A 49 2.47 0.42 -7.38
N LEU A 50 2.05 -0.62 -8.09
CA LEU A 50 1.98 -0.63 -9.55
C LEU A 50 0.53 -0.72 -10.02
N ALA A 51 0.21 0.00 -11.08
CA ALA A 51 -1.12 -0.06 -11.68
C ALA A 51 -1.08 0.26 -13.17
N GLU A 52 -2.00 -0.33 -13.92
CA GLU A 52 -2.27 0.08 -15.30
C GLU A 52 -3.36 1.15 -15.30
N SER A 53 -3.06 2.31 -15.86
CA SER A 53 -4.00 3.42 -15.99
C SER A 53 -5.11 3.11 -17.02
N PRO A 54 -6.23 3.84 -17.00
CA PRO A 54 -7.30 3.64 -18.00
C PRO A 54 -6.87 3.86 -19.45
N ASP A 55 -5.80 4.63 -19.69
CA ASP A 55 -5.19 4.82 -21.00
C ASP A 55 -4.09 3.79 -21.34
N GLY A 56 -3.95 2.73 -20.54
CA GLY A 56 -3.07 1.59 -20.82
C GLY A 56 -1.59 1.88 -20.61
N LYS A 57 -1.27 2.77 -19.65
CA LYS A 57 0.10 3.10 -19.25
C LYS A 57 0.41 2.52 -17.89
N LEU A 58 1.64 2.08 -17.71
CA LEU A 58 2.13 1.64 -16.41
C LEU A 58 2.36 2.84 -15.50
N MET A 59 1.86 2.73 -14.27
CA MET A 59 2.00 3.74 -13.22
C MET A 59 2.68 3.16 -12.00
N LEU A 60 3.54 3.98 -11.39
CA LEU A 60 4.18 3.74 -10.10
C LEU A 60 3.67 4.76 -9.10
N ILE A 61 3.22 4.29 -7.93
CA ILE A 61 2.68 5.14 -6.88
C ILE A 61 3.48 4.91 -5.60
N TRP A 62 3.98 5.99 -5.03
CA TRP A 62 4.67 6.00 -3.75
C TRP A 62 3.72 6.46 -2.66
N ARG A 63 3.75 5.77 -1.52
CA ARG A 63 2.99 6.09 -0.31
C ARG A 63 3.97 6.28 0.84
N GLU A 64 3.93 7.46 1.42
CA GLU A 64 4.75 7.87 2.56
C GLU A 64 3.93 7.88 3.84
N HIS A 65 4.48 7.30 4.90
CA HIS A 65 3.89 7.36 6.24
C HIS A 65 4.72 8.31 7.13
N SER A 66 4.19 8.65 8.31
CA SER A 66 4.81 9.62 9.21
C SER A 66 6.11 9.12 9.86
N SER A 67 6.31 7.82 9.96
CA SER A 67 7.50 7.18 10.49
C SER A 67 8.36 6.64 9.35
N ASP A 68 9.69 6.84 9.42
CA ASP A 68 10.65 6.26 8.47
C ASP A 68 10.77 4.73 8.61
N ARG A 69 9.92 4.09 9.42
CA ARG A 69 9.98 2.67 9.74
C ARG A 69 8.90 1.91 8.97
N CYS A 70 9.29 1.42 7.79
CA CYS A 70 8.67 0.24 7.23
C CYS A 70 8.96 -0.96 8.15
N ASP A 71 8.23 -1.10 9.25
CA ASP A 71 8.20 -2.37 9.97
C ASP A 71 7.52 -3.39 9.05
N SER A 72 8.35 -4.17 8.38
CA SER A 72 7.99 -5.33 7.57
C SER A 72 7.55 -6.53 8.42
N SER A 73 7.10 -6.31 9.65
CA SER A 73 6.52 -7.35 10.51
C SER A 73 5.07 -7.62 10.12
N ASP A 74 4.89 -8.06 8.86
CA ASP A 74 3.88 -9.05 8.50
C ASP A 74 4.39 -10.47 8.87
N GLU A 75 5.36 -10.59 9.80
CA GLU A 75 5.59 -11.86 10.48
C GLU A 75 4.29 -12.23 11.18
N ASP A 76 3.60 -13.21 10.61
CA ASP A 76 2.71 -14.07 11.34
C ASP A 76 3.54 -14.62 12.52
N ASP A 77 3.50 -13.92 13.66
CA ASP A 77 3.82 -14.49 14.96
C ASP A 77 2.77 -15.60 15.19
N ILE A 78 2.99 -16.72 14.52
CA ILE A 78 2.62 -18.02 15.03
C ILE A 78 3.44 -18.09 16.31
N VAL A 79 2.80 -17.71 17.42
CA VAL A 79 3.23 -18.15 18.75
C VAL A 79 3.25 -19.66 18.65
N GLY A 80 4.42 -20.20 18.35
CA GLY A 80 4.71 -21.60 18.56
C GLY A 80 4.54 -21.80 20.05
N THR A 81 3.42 -22.40 20.44
CA THR A 81 3.31 -23.12 21.71
C THR A 81 4.33 -24.25 21.65
N ASN A 82 5.58 -23.93 21.97
CA ASN A 82 6.50 -24.90 22.49
C ASN A 82 6.00 -25.17 23.91
N GLU A 83 5.26 -26.27 24.05
CA GLU A 83 5.07 -26.92 25.34
C GLU A 83 6.45 -27.45 25.76
N ASP A 84 7.26 -26.58 26.36
CA ASP A 84 8.41 -26.99 27.17
C ASP A 84 8.08 -26.62 28.61
N ASP A 85 7.70 -27.65 29.35
CA ASP A 85 7.51 -27.65 30.80
C ASP A 85 8.76 -27.10 31.49
N ASN A 86 8.66 -25.91 32.08
CA ASN A 86 9.47 -25.53 33.24
C ASN A 86 8.57 -24.73 34.20
N GLU A 87 8.26 -25.38 35.32
CA GLU A 87 7.72 -24.76 36.52
C GLU A 87 8.75 -23.79 37.11
N ASP A 88 8.24 -22.73 37.75
CA ASP A 88 8.94 -21.71 38.55
C ASP A 88 9.55 -20.52 37.77
N ASP A 89 8.88 -19.36 37.77
CA ASP A 89 9.35 -18.15 38.48
C ASP A 89 8.36 -16.97 38.27
N ASP A 90 8.29 -16.10 39.27
CA ASP A 90 7.20 -15.17 39.54
C ASP A 90 7.10 -14.00 38.54
N ASN A 91 5.86 -13.75 38.08
CA ASN A 91 5.31 -12.44 37.71
C ASN A 91 6.28 -11.41 37.10
N ALA A 92 6.74 -11.66 35.88
CA ALA A 92 7.03 -10.58 34.94
C ALA A 92 5.85 -10.47 33.98
N THR A 93 4.82 -9.74 34.40
CA THR A 93 3.84 -9.20 33.45
C THR A 93 4.61 -8.26 32.52
N HIS A 94 5.22 -8.79 31.47
CA HIS A 94 5.78 -8.03 30.36
C HIS A 94 4.61 -7.44 29.58
N ASN A 95 3.94 -6.50 30.23
CA ASN A 95 3.04 -5.55 29.60
C ASN A 95 3.93 -4.59 28.81
N TYR A 96 4.49 -5.06 27.70
CA TYR A 96 4.87 -4.17 26.63
C TYR A 96 3.57 -3.58 26.10
N HIS A 97 3.14 -2.52 26.78
CA HIS A 97 2.21 -1.55 26.25
C HIS A 97 2.95 -0.80 25.13
N TYR A 98 3.31 -1.53 24.08
CA TYR A 98 3.57 -0.93 22.79
C TYR A 98 2.20 -0.39 22.39
N ASP A 99 1.99 0.89 22.65
CA ASP A 99 1.00 1.65 21.93
C ASP A 99 1.64 1.84 20.56
N PRO A 100 1.29 1.04 19.52
CA PRO A 100 1.81 1.31 18.20
C PRO A 100 1.29 2.69 17.85
N GLU A 101 2.19 3.67 17.94
CA GLU A 101 1.92 5.02 17.50
C GLU A 101 1.36 4.90 16.08
N SER A 102 0.17 5.46 15.87
CA SER A 102 -0.46 5.44 14.55
C SER A 102 0.56 5.98 13.57
N ASP A 103 0.89 5.22 12.53
CA ASP A 103 1.76 5.66 11.45
C ASP A 103 0.89 6.08 10.26
N PRO A 104 0.32 7.30 10.26
CA PRO A 104 -0.62 7.71 9.22
C PRO A 104 0.10 7.98 7.91
N THR A 105 -0.62 7.79 6.81
CA THR A 105 -0.18 8.26 5.50
C THR A 105 -0.14 9.78 5.47
N ILE A 106 1.00 10.33 5.05
CA ILE A 106 1.21 11.78 4.95
C ILE A 106 1.21 12.28 3.50
N ARG A 107 1.61 11.44 2.55
CA ARG A 107 1.75 11.86 1.15
C ARG A 107 1.69 10.69 0.19
N PHE A 108 1.28 11.01 -1.04
CA PHE A 108 1.52 10.17 -2.20
C PHE A 108 2.21 10.95 -3.33
N GLN A 109 3.02 10.22 -4.10
CA GLN A 109 3.54 10.66 -5.39
C GLN A 109 3.19 9.60 -6.43
N ALA A 110 2.92 10.03 -7.66
CA ALA A 110 2.56 9.13 -8.74
C ALA A 110 3.39 9.45 -9.98
N PHE A 111 3.80 8.40 -10.67
CA PHE A 111 4.65 8.46 -11.85
C PHE A 111 4.04 7.61 -12.94
N VAL A 112 4.22 8.03 -14.18
CA VAL A 112 3.83 7.26 -15.36
C VAL A 112 5.07 6.89 -16.14
N LEU A 113 5.12 5.65 -16.64
CA LEU A 113 6.20 5.19 -17.50
C LEU A 113 6.03 5.80 -18.89
N ASP A 114 6.99 6.61 -19.29
CA ASP A 114 7.13 7.16 -20.63
C ASP A 114 8.01 6.21 -21.43
N GLU A 115 7.38 5.24 -22.09
CA GLU A 115 8.07 4.21 -22.87
C GLU A 115 8.65 4.83 -24.16
N HIS A 116 9.96 4.78 -24.31
CA HIS A 116 10.65 5.17 -25.53
C HIS A 116 11.60 4.05 -26.00
N PRO A 117 11.79 3.87 -27.33
CA PRO A 117 12.67 2.82 -27.85
C PRO A 117 14.13 2.90 -27.38
N GLU A 118 14.61 4.09 -27.05
CA GLU A 118 15.99 4.32 -26.63
C GLU A 118 16.15 4.25 -25.10
N GLU A 119 15.25 4.90 -24.36
CA GLU A 119 15.30 4.95 -22.90
C GLU A 119 13.91 5.25 -22.34
N SER A 120 13.37 4.33 -21.53
CA SER A 120 12.11 4.55 -20.83
C SER A 120 12.37 5.28 -19.52
N LYS A 121 11.50 6.24 -19.18
CA LYS A 121 11.67 7.07 -17.97
C LYS A 121 10.37 7.21 -17.20
N TRP A 122 10.49 7.35 -15.89
CA TRP A 122 9.38 7.73 -15.03
C TRP A 122 9.18 9.24 -15.07
N ARG A 123 7.93 9.66 -15.22
CA ARG A 123 7.54 11.08 -15.18
C ARG A 123 6.50 11.26 -14.10
N GLU A 124 6.77 12.15 -13.14
CA GLU A 124 5.79 12.48 -12.11
C GLU A 124 4.51 13.06 -12.75
N VAL A 125 3.35 12.65 -12.24
CA VAL A 125 2.05 13.16 -12.61
C VAL A 125 1.31 13.69 -11.39
N HIS A 126 0.42 14.65 -11.62
CA HIS A 126 -0.33 15.33 -10.56
C HIS A 126 -1.85 15.20 -10.72
N ASN A 127 -2.29 14.34 -11.65
CA ASN A 127 -3.68 13.97 -11.88
C ASN A 127 -3.72 12.64 -12.66
N PHE A 128 -4.91 12.06 -12.77
CA PHE A 128 -5.17 10.79 -13.45
C PHE A 128 -6.19 10.97 -14.59
N GLY A 129 -6.24 12.15 -15.20
CA GLY A 129 -7.18 12.45 -16.28
C GLY A 129 -8.66 12.33 -15.85
N GLY A 130 -8.97 12.59 -14.59
CA GLY A 130 -10.31 12.47 -14.03
C GLY A 130 -10.65 11.08 -13.47
N ALA A 131 -9.78 10.09 -13.65
CA ALA A 131 -9.88 8.81 -12.96
C ALA A 131 -9.45 8.94 -11.49
N SER A 132 -9.63 7.89 -10.71
CA SER A 132 -9.15 7.80 -9.33
C SER A 132 -8.66 6.40 -9.06
N ILE A 133 -7.73 6.29 -8.11
CA ILE A 133 -7.05 5.04 -7.80
C ILE A 133 -7.43 4.59 -6.40
N PHE A 134 -7.63 3.29 -6.23
CA PHE A 134 -7.85 2.65 -4.95
C PHE A 134 -6.64 1.81 -4.61
N ILE A 135 -6.05 2.06 -3.45
CA ILE A 135 -4.89 1.35 -2.93
C ILE A 135 -5.31 0.58 -1.67
N GLY A 136 -5.40 -0.73 -1.81
CA GLY A 136 -5.59 -1.65 -0.70
C GLY A 136 -4.27 -2.22 -0.19
N ARG A 137 -4.35 -3.35 0.52
CA ARG A 137 -3.17 -4.07 1.01
C ARG A 137 -2.27 -4.57 -0.13
N ASN A 138 -2.85 -5.27 -1.09
CA ASN A 138 -2.13 -5.97 -2.17
C ASN A 138 -2.74 -5.70 -3.55
N SER A 139 -3.48 -4.60 -3.69
CA SER A 139 -4.19 -4.33 -4.94
C SER A 139 -4.31 -2.84 -5.16
N THR A 140 -3.91 -2.44 -6.34
CA THR A 140 -4.05 -1.08 -6.84
C THR A 140 -4.88 -1.10 -8.10
N MET A 141 -5.95 -0.31 -8.13
CA MET A 141 -6.87 -0.32 -9.27
C MET A 141 -7.41 1.08 -9.57
N PHE A 142 -7.49 1.40 -10.86
CA PHE A 142 -8.13 2.61 -11.35
C PHE A 142 -9.64 2.44 -11.51
N PHE A 143 -10.37 3.50 -11.18
CA PHE A 143 -11.79 3.64 -11.44
C PHE A 143 -12.04 4.97 -12.14
N SER A 144 -12.84 4.94 -13.20
CA SER A 144 -13.34 6.18 -13.78
C SER A 144 -14.39 6.77 -12.85
N SER A 145 -14.26 8.06 -12.54
CA SER A 145 -15.26 8.82 -11.78
C SER A 145 -16.63 8.86 -12.48
N ASP A 146 -16.66 8.62 -13.79
CA ASP A 146 -17.91 8.57 -14.55
C ASP A 146 -18.72 7.28 -14.28
N ILE A 147 -18.06 6.23 -13.75
CA ILE A 147 -18.69 4.93 -13.44
C ILE A 147 -19.24 4.91 -12.00
N MET A 148 -18.63 5.65 -11.07
CA MET A 148 -19.02 5.69 -9.66
C MET A 148 -19.47 7.10 -9.25
N LEU A 149 -20.80 7.27 -9.13
CA LEU A 149 -21.40 8.49 -8.61
C LEU A 149 -20.85 8.82 -7.21
N GLY A 150 -20.34 10.04 -7.05
CA GLY A 150 -19.79 10.53 -5.77
C GLY A 150 -18.30 10.33 -5.59
N LEU A 151 -17.59 9.69 -6.55
CA LEU A 151 -16.14 9.58 -6.52
C LEU A 151 -15.49 10.91 -6.94
N ALA A 152 -14.75 11.54 -6.04
CA ALA A 152 -13.93 12.70 -6.37
C ALA A 152 -12.83 12.29 -7.36
N ARG A 153 -12.65 13.11 -8.41
CA ARG A 153 -11.68 12.92 -9.49
C ARG A 153 -10.26 13.15 -9.03
N ASP A 154 -9.30 12.51 -9.70
CA ASP A 154 -7.86 12.69 -9.48
C ASP A 154 -7.46 12.49 -8.02
N CYS A 155 -8.09 11.51 -7.36
CA CYS A 155 -7.86 11.18 -5.96
C CYS A 155 -7.31 9.75 -5.80
N ILE A 156 -6.55 9.55 -4.72
CA ILE A 156 -6.09 8.25 -4.26
C ILE A 156 -6.91 7.90 -3.01
N TYR A 157 -7.71 6.84 -3.07
CA TYR A 157 -8.41 6.29 -1.93
C TYR A 157 -7.57 5.14 -1.38
N PHE A 158 -7.27 5.17 -0.09
CA PHE A 158 -6.36 4.20 0.49
C PHE A 158 -6.91 3.59 1.77
N THR A 159 -6.49 2.35 2.04
CA THR A 159 -6.75 1.69 3.31
C THR A 159 -5.45 1.30 4.03
N ASP A 160 -5.58 1.03 5.32
CA ASP A 160 -4.51 0.43 6.12
C ASP A 160 -4.13 -0.93 5.53
N GLY A 161 -2.83 -1.16 5.38
CA GLY A 161 -2.26 -2.39 4.86
C GLY A 161 -1.88 -3.40 5.94
N SER A 162 -1.93 -3.10 7.24
CA SER A 162 -1.45 -4.00 8.30
C SER A 162 -2.47 -5.09 8.70
N LEU A 163 -2.06 -6.37 8.64
CA LEU A 163 -2.96 -7.50 8.93
C LEU A 163 -3.18 -7.59 10.43
N SER A 164 -2.13 -7.34 11.19
CA SER A 164 -2.10 -7.29 12.63
C SER A 164 -3.09 -6.25 13.15
N PHE A 165 -3.13 -5.08 12.50
CA PHE A 165 -4.17 -4.09 12.78
C PHE A 165 -5.56 -4.64 12.49
N LEU A 166 -5.80 -5.19 11.28
CA LEU A 166 -7.11 -5.75 10.91
C LEU A 166 -7.59 -6.88 11.84
N ARG A 167 -6.71 -7.79 12.26
CA ARG A 167 -7.05 -8.99 13.05
C ARG A 167 -7.15 -8.70 14.55
N TYR A 168 -6.16 -8.01 15.12
CA TYR A 168 -5.97 -7.95 16.58
C TYR A 168 -6.27 -6.57 17.18
N ARG A 169 -6.28 -5.50 16.38
CA ARG A 169 -6.43 -4.12 16.89
C ARG A 169 -7.66 -3.42 16.34
N LYS A 170 -8.83 -4.07 16.41
CA LYS A 170 -10.11 -3.55 15.85
C LYS A 170 -10.56 -2.19 16.38
N GLN A 171 -10.10 -1.81 17.58
CA GLN A 171 -10.51 -0.56 18.25
C GLN A 171 -9.60 0.63 17.94
N LEU A 172 -8.44 0.40 17.31
CA LEU A 172 -7.50 1.49 17.00
C LEU A 172 -7.93 2.25 15.73
N PRO A 173 -7.58 3.55 15.64
CA PRO A 173 -7.53 4.31 14.39
C PRO A 173 -6.97 3.46 13.23
N ARG A 174 -7.60 3.52 12.05
CA ARG A 174 -7.00 2.98 10.82
C ARG A 174 -6.58 4.13 9.93
N ASP A 175 -5.48 3.92 9.25
CA ASP A 175 -5.00 4.80 8.21
C ASP A 175 -5.81 4.60 6.92
N ILE A 176 -7.00 5.18 6.90
CA ILE A 176 -7.96 5.12 5.78
C ILE A 176 -8.36 6.55 5.41
N GLY A 177 -8.28 6.85 4.12
CA GLY A 177 -8.62 8.18 3.66
C GLY A 177 -8.56 8.36 2.16
N MET A 178 -8.53 9.62 1.78
CA MET A 178 -8.40 10.06 0.40
C MET A 178 -7.30 11.11 0.30
N PHE A 179 -6.38 10.94 -0.63
CA PHE A 179 -5.41 11.95 -1.01
C PHE A 179 -5.84 12.65 -2.29
N ASP A 180 -5.94 13.97 -2.23
CA ASP A 180 -6.27 14.83 -3.36
C ASP A 180 -4.98 15.17 -4.12
N MET A 181 -4.81 14.66 -5.36
CA MET A 181 -3.56 14.84 -6.10
C MET A 181 -3.26 16.30 -6.44
N LYS A 182 -4.31 17.14 -6.57
CA LYS A 182 -4.17 18.55 -6.92
C LYS A 182 -3.83 19.39 -5.70
N ALA A 183 -4.55 19.19 -4.60
CA ALA A 183 -4.32 19.92 -3.36
C ALA A 183 -3.09 19.39 -2.59
N LYS A 184 -2.65 18.15 -2.89
CA LYS A 184 -1.59 17.43 -2.18
C LYS A 184 -1.90 17.29 -0.68
N VAL A 185 -3.15 17.01 -0.36
CA VAL A 185 -3.65 16.90 1.01
C VAL A 185 -4.25 15.53 1.25
N VAL A 186 -3.83 14.88 2.33
CA VAL A 186 -4.50 13.70 2.89
C VAL A 186 -5.74 14.15 3.67
N LYS A 187 -6.89 13.55 3.36
CA LYS A 187 -8.15 13.72 4.07
C LYS A 187 -8.52 12.39 4.70
N PRO A 188 -8.40 12.25 6.03
CA PRO A 188 -8.85 11.06 6.75
C PRO A 188 -10.34 10.83 6.52
N MET A 189 -10.77 9.57 6.48
CA MET A 189 -12.19 9.26 6.29
C MET A 189 -13.00 9.68 7.53
N ALA A 190 -13.88 10.68 7.37
CA ALA A 190 -14.53 11.44 8.44
C ALA A 190 -15.54 10.66 9.32
N SER A 191 -15.67 9.34 9.15
CA SER A 191 -16.63 8.52 9.88
C SER A 191 -16.02 7.29 10.54
N TRP A 192 -14.68 7.23 10.67
CA TRP A 192 -13.97 6.11 11.29
C TRP A 192 -14.61 5.73 12.64
N GLU A 193 -14.73 6.67 13.59
CA GLU A 193 -15.30 6.42 14.92
C GLU A 193 -16.71 5.78 14.91
N GLN A 194 -17.55 6.13 13.94
CA GLN A 194 -18.92 5.59 13.82
C GLN A 194 -18.95 4.17 13.25
N HIS A 195 -17.94 3.77 12.47
CA HIS A 195 -17.87 2.48 11.78
C HIS A 195 -16.98 1.43 12.47
N MET A 196 -16.36 1.74 13.62
CA MET A 196 -15.46 0.84 14.40
C MET A 196 -16.03 -0.56 14.58
N LYS A 197 -17.33 -0.62 14.90
CA LYS A 197 -17.99 -1.85 15.31
C LYS A 197 -18.34 -2.77 14.13
N ASN A 198 -18.37 -2.23 12.91
CA ASN A 198 -18.87 -2.93 11.72
C ASN A 198 -17.81 -3.03 10.60
N TRP A 199 -16.52 -2.85 10.93
CA TRP A 199 -15.42 -2.88 9.97
C TRP A 199 -14.78 -4.29 9.83
N PRO A 200 -14.42 -4.76 8.61
CA PRO A 200 -14.70 -4.12 7.33
C PRO A 200 -16.21 -4.08 7.07
N LEU A 201 -16.69 -2.93 6.59
CA LEU A 201 -18.09 -2.83 6.16
C LEU A 201 -18.33 -3.92 5.12
N PRO A 202 -19.41 -4.71 5.23
CA PRO A 202 -19.70 -5.70 4.20
C PRO A 202 -19.83 -4.97 2.87
N ILE A 203 -18.90 -5.26 1.95
CA ILE A 203 -18.91 -4.69 0.61
C ILE A 203 -20.01 -5.42 -0.17
N TRP A 204 -21.19 -4.81 -0.25
CA TRP A 204 -22.23 -5.21 -1.18
C TRP A 204 -22.07 -4.40 -2.46
N ILE A 205 -21.22 -4.83 -3.39
CA ILE A 205 -21.28 -4.33 -4.76
C ILE A 205 -22.50 -4.98 -5.39
N THR A 206 -23.55 -4.20 -5.62
CA THR A 206 -24.65 -4.65 -6.48
C THR A 206 -24.28 -4.24 -7.90
N PRO A 207 -24.01 -5.17 -8.83
CA PRO A 207 -23.81 -4.79 -10.22
C PRO A 207 -25.08 -4.13 -10.73
N LEU A 208 -24.96 -2.90 -11.23
CA LEU A 208 -26.02 -2.29 -12.02
C LEU A 208 -26.12 -3.08 -13.32
N MET A 209 -27.06 -4.01 -13.38
CA MET A 209 -27.45 -4.64 -14.64
C MET A 209 -28.02 -3.55 -15.55
N LYS A 210 -27.39 -3.34 -16.70
CA LYS A 210 -28.01 -2.63 -17.82
C LYS A 210 -28.94 -3.57 -18.57
#